data_AF-A0A9X9F0S8-F1
#
_entry.id   AF-A0A9X9F0S8-F1
#
_cell.length_a   1.000
_cell.length_b   1.000
_cell.length_c   1.000
_cell.angle_alpha   90.00
_cell.angle_beta   90.00
_cell.angle_gamma   90.00
#
_symmetry.space_group_name_H-M   'P 1'
#
loop_
_entity.id
_entity.type
_entity.pdbx_description
1 polymer ?
#
loop_
_entity_poly.entity_id
_entity_poly.type
_entity_poly.pdbx_seq_one_letter_code
_entity_poly.pdbx_strand_id
1 'polypeptide(L)' 'MEIAKGIEMLQLEFQEFVIHPILLWDDEMAVLIDTGFPGQIEDIQVEMEKIGV' A
#
# COMPACT_ATOMS: atom_id res chain seq x y z
N MET A 1 -5.19 5.20 -4.26
CA MET A 1 -5.28 6.38 -5.16
C MET A 1 -4.08 6.39 -6.10
N GLU A 2 -4.32 6.30 -7.40
CA GLU A 2 -3.25 6.34 -8.41
C GLU A 2 -2.59 7.72 -8.42
N ILE A 3 -1.28 7.75 -8.19
CA ILE A 3 -0.45 8.95 -8.32
C ILE A 3 0.12 9.00 -9.75
N ALA A 4 0.63 7.87 -10.22
CA ALA A 4 1.14 7.65 -11.57
C ALA A 4 1.14 6.15 -11.87
N LYS A 5 1.40 5.77 -13.13
CA LYS A 5 1.54 4.36 -13.51
C LYS A 5 2.60 3.68 -12.64
N GLY A 6 2.22 2.60 -11.94
CA GLY A 6 3.10 1.86 -11.04
C GLY A 6 3.38 2.57 -9.71
N ILE A 7 2.61 3.61 -9.36
CA ILE A 7 2.72 4.37 -8.12
C ILE A 7 1.31 4.60 -7.53
N GLU A 8 1.02 3.90 -6.44
CA GLU A 8 -0.25 3.97 -5.74
C GLU A 8 -0.04 4.44 -4.31
N MET A 9 -0.89 5.37 -3.85
CA MET A 9 -1.08 5.60 -2.42
C MET A 9 -2.15 4.65 -1.90
N LEU A 10 -1.76 3.70 -1.07
CA LEU A 10 -2.70 2.82 -0.35
C LEU A 10 -3.37 3.60 0.78
N GLN A 11 -4.57 3.19 1.17
CA GLN A 11 -5.27 3.78 2.31
C GLN A 11 -5.60 2.67 3.30
N LEU A 12 -4.99 2.75 4.48
CA LEU A 12 -5.21 1.78 5.55
C LEU A 12 -5.88 2.46 6.73
N GLU A 13 -7.01 1.92 7.15
CA GLU A 13 -7.67 2.32 8.40
C GLU A 13 -7.08 1.53 9.56
N PHE A 14 -6.59 2.23 10.58
CA PHE A 14 -6.07 1.60 11.79
C PHE A 14 -6.52 2.36 13.02
N GLN A 15 -7.50 1.80 13.74
CA GLN A 15 -8.18 2.46 14.85
C GLN A 15 -8.76 3.83 14.39
N GLU A 16 -8.29 4.93 14.97
CA GLU A 16 -8.70 6.29 14.61
C GLU A 16 -7.77 6.96 13.58
N PHE A 17 -6.75 6.24 13.10
CA PHE A 17 -5.77 6.75 12.16
C PHE A 17 -6.02 6.22 10.74
N VAL A 18 -5.66 7.05 9.77
CA VAL A 18 -5.52 6.65 8.37
C VAL A 18 -4.04 6.75 8.02
N ILE A 19 -3.51 5.68 7.43
CA ILE A 19 -2.11 5.58 7.02
C ILE A 19 -2.07 5.52 5.49
N HIS A 20 -1.07 6.17 4.92
CA HIS A 20 -0.91 6.32 3.48
C HIS A 20 0.42 5.72 2.98
N PRO A 21 0.60 4.38 3.02
CA PRO A 21 1.78 3.77 2.41
C PRO A 21 1.82 4.06 0.91
N ILE A 22 3.03 4.24 0.39
CA ILE A 22 3.25 4.33 -1.06
C ILE A 22 3.74 2.99 -1.57
N LEU A 23 3.03 2.44 -2.55
CA LEU A 23 3.43 1.27 -3.29
C LEU A 23 4.00 1.71 -4.64
N LEU A 24 5.25 1.31 -4.90
CA LEU A 24 5.92 1.44 -6.20
C LEU A 24 6.08 0.04 -6.77
N TRP A 25 5.71 -0.20 -8.03
CA TRP A 25 5.93 -1.50 -8.65
C TRP A 25 6.16 -1.43 -10.15
N ASP A 26 6.87 -2.43 -10.64
CA ASP A 26 7.01 -2.77 -12.05
C ASP A 26 6.91 -4.29 -12.23
N ASP A 27 7.32 -4.79 -13.40
CA ASP A 27 7.26 -6.23 -13.73
C ASP A 27 8.28 -7.08 -12.96
N GLU A 28 9.26 -6.47 -12.28
CA GLU A 28 10.34 -7.18 -11.57
C GLU A 28 10.21 -7.09 -10.05
N MET A 29 9.80 -5.94 -9.52
CA MET A 29 9.78 -5.70 -8.08
C MET A 29 8.68 -4.75 -7.62
N ALA A 30 8.33 -4.89 -6.33
CA ALA A 30 7.53 -3.92 -5.60
C ALA A 30 8.31 -3.37 -4.41
N VAL A 31 8.15 -2.06 -4.15
CA VAL A 31 8.67 -1.36 -2.97
C VAL A 31 7.50 -0.75 -2.23
N LEU A 32 7.41 -1.05 -0.95
CA LEU A 32 6.43 -0.49 -0.04
C LEU A 32 7.12 0.50 0.90
N ILE A 33 6.61 1.72 0.97
CA ILE A 33 7.15 2.82 1.77
C ILE A 33 6.13 3.21 2.84
N ASP A 34 6.60 3.47 4.07
CA ASP A 34 5.82 3.91 5.22
C ASP A 34 4.69 2.93 5.61
N THR A 35 5.08 1.74 6.08
CA THR A 35 4.17 0.63 6.45
C THR A 35 3.40 0.84 7.76
N GLY A 36 3.43 2.05 8.34
CA GLY A 36 2.68 2.35 9.55
C GLY A 36 3.15 1.59 10.80
N PHE A 37 2.20 0.92 11.46
CA PHE A 37 2.35 0.23 12.74
C PHE A 37 2.58 -1.28 12.56
N PRO A 38 3.09 -1.98 13.59
CA PRO A 38 3.22 -3.44 13.55
C PRO A 38 1.87 -4.16 13.37
N GLY A 39 1.87 -5.28 12.63
CA GLY A 39 0.72 -6.19 12.51
C GLY A 39 -0.29 -5.84 11.40
N GLN A 40 0.09 -5.03 10.42
CA GLN A 40 -0.80 -4.57 9.34
C GLN A 40 -0.50 -5.23 7.98
N ILE A 41 0.32 -6.29 7.95
CA ILE A 41 0.78 -6.86 6.67
C ILE A 41 -0.38 -7.45 5.86
N GLU A 42 -1.37 -8.06 6.52
CA GLU A 42 -2.56 -8.61 5.87
C GLU A 42 -3.43 -7.50 5.26
N ASP A 43 -3.63 -6.39 5.97
CA ASP A 43 -4.41 -5.25 5.45
C ASP A 43 -3.71 -4.60 4.25
N ILE A 44 -2.38 -4.47 4.30
CA ILE A 44 -1.56 -4.01 3.17
C ILE A 44 -1.75 -4.92 1.97
N GLN A 45 -1.66 -6.24 2.15
CA GLN A 45 -1.82 -7.22 1.08
C GLN A 45 -3.20 -7.11 0.43
N VAL A 46 -4.26 -6.93 1.22
CA VAL A 46 -5.62 -6.71 0.70
C VAL A 46 -5.69 -5.46 -0.18
N GLU A 47 -5.06 -4.35 0.21
CA GLU A 47 -5.04 -3.14 -0.64
C GLU A 47 -4.17 -3.31 -1.90
N MET A 48 -3.07 -4.07 -1.83
CA MET A 48 -2.25 -4.40 -2.99
C MET A 48 -3.01 -5.28 -4.00
N GLU A 49 -3.72 -6.31 -3.52
CA GLU A 49 -4.50 -7.21 -4.37
C GLU A 49 -5.61 -6.46 -5.13
N LYS A 50 -6.23 -5.46 -4.51
CA LYS A 50 -7.28 -4.63 -5.15
C LYS A 50 -6.78 -3.88 -6.39
N ILE A 51 -5.49 -3.56 -6.45
CA ILE A 51 -4.87 -2.87 -7.59
C ILE A 51 -4.08 -3.83 -8.50
N GLY A 52 -4.12 -5.13 -8.21
CA GLY A 52 -3.53 -6.18 -9.03
C GLY A 52 -2.01 -6.33 -8.89
N VAL A 53 -1.46 -5.98 -7.73
CA VAL A 53 -0.06 -6.17 -7.36
C VAL A 53 0.10 -7.35 -6.42
#